data_AF-A0A838S2W0-F1
#
_entry.id   AF-A0A838S2W0-F1
#
_cell.length_a   1.000
_cell.length_b   1.000
_cell.length_c   1.000
_cell.angle_alpha   90.00
_cell.angle_beta   90.00
_cell.angle_gamma   90.00
#
_symmetry.space_group_name_H-M   'P 1'
#
loop_
_entity.id
_entity.type
_entity.pdbx_description
1 polymer ?
#
loop_
_entity_poly.entity_id
_entity_poly.type
_entity_poly.pdbx_seq_one_letter_code
_entity_poly.pdbx_strand_id
1 'polypeptide(L)' 'MPYASGVAPLAVRISREGEPVRLALGFPAAGQTTLLVLDDQGRIAEQTLASGKHLVRHRFVYPERA' A
#
# COMPACT_ATOMS: atom_id res chain seq x y z
N MET A 1 -1.38 -8.80 -13.27
CA MET A 1 -1.69 -8.28 -11.92
C MET A 1 -0.41 -8.22 -11.11
N PRO A 2 -0.13 -7.14 -10.35
CA PRO A 2 1.18 -6.87 -9.72
C PRO A 2 1.61 -7.88 -8.64
N TYR A 3 0.69 -8.74 -8.22
CA TYR A 3 0.91 -9.78 -7.21
C TYR A 3 1.33 -11.15 -7.80
N ALA A 4 1.46 -11.26 -9.13
CA ALA A 4 1.39 -12.56 -9.83
C ALA A 4 2.73 -13.20 -10.23
N SER A 5 3.89 -12.59 -9.93
CA SER A 5 5.20 -13.12 -10.38
C SER A 5 5.85 -14.12 -9.41
N GLY A 6 5.18 -14.48 -8.31
CA GLY A 6 5.70 -15.44 -7.32
C GLY A 6 6.80 -14.90 -6.41
N VAL A 7 7.25 -13.64 -6.60
CA VAL A 7 8.19 -12.96 -5.71
C VAL A 7 7.42 -12.20 -4.64
N ALA A 8 7.66 -12.54 -3.37
CA ALA A 8 7.06 -11.85 -2.24
C ALA A 8 7.49 -10.37 -2.22
N PRO A 9 6.58 -9.42 -1.99
CA PRO A 9 6.94 -8.02 -1.88
C PRO A 9 7.78 -7.76 -0.62
N LEU A 10 8.74 -6.84 -0.74
CA LEU A 10 9.46 -6.32 0.41
C LEU A 10 8.56 -5.31 1.12
N ALA A 11 8.24 -5.57 2.39
CA ALA A 11 7.37 -4.72 3.18
C ALA A 11 8.12 -4.08 4.35
N VAL A 12 8.03 -2.75 4.47
CA VAL A 12 8.63 -2.00 5.57
C VAL A 12 7.60 -1.02 6.14
N ARG A 13 7.44 -1.02 7.47
CA ARG A 13 6.70 0.04 8.15
C ARG A 13 7.58 1.28 8.25
N ILE A 14 7.08 2.41 7.74
CA ILE A 14 7.81 3.69 7.70
C ILE A 14 7.20 4.77 8.60
N SER A 15 6.07 4.47 9.24
CA SER A 15 5.46 5.38 10.23
C SER A 15 6.06 5.19 11.61
N ARG A 16 6.13 6.28 12.37
CA ARG A 16 6.49 6.26 13.79
C ARG A 16 5.35 5.72 14.65
N GLU A 17 5.66 5.44 15.91
CA GLU A 17 4.63 5.14 16.90
C GLU A 17 3.72 6.36 17.11
N GLY A 18 2.41 6.14 17.23
CA GLY A 18 1.40 7.20 17.33
C GLY A 18 0.99 7.86 16.00
N GLU A 19 1.63 7.55 14.89
CA GLU A 19 1.20 7.99 13.55
C GLU A 19 0.36 6.91 12.84
N PRO A 20 -0.51 7.28 11.87
CA PRO A 20 -1.17 6.32 11.00
C PRO A 20 -0.18 5.33 10.40
N VAL A 21 -0.52 4.04 10.39
CA VAL A 21 0.39 3.00 9.93
C VAL A 21 0.66 3.18 8.44
N ARG A 22 1.93 3.36 8.08
CA ARG A 22 2.37 3.48 6.68
C ARG A 22 3.27 2.31 6.32
N LEU A 23 2.92 1.59 5.26
CA LEU A 23 3.67 0.45 4.74
C LEU A 23 4.20 0.77 3.35
N ALA A 24 5.52 0.71 3.17
CA ALA A 24 6.17 0.72 1.87
C ALA A 24 6.33 -0.72 1.37
N LEU A 25 5.79 -1.01 0.20
CA LEU A 25 5.86 -2.29 -0.48
C LEU A 25 6.66 -2.14 -1.79
N GLY A 26 7.71 -2.94 -1.96
CA GLY A 26 8.43 -3.08 -3.22
C GLY A 26 8.06 -4.36 -3.94
N PHE A 27 7.75 -4.28 -5.24
CA PHE A 27 7.52 -5.42 -6.13
C PHE A 27 8.64 -5.46 -7.18
N PRO A 28 9.82 -6.04 -6.88
CA PRO A 28 11.00 -5.94 -7.74
C PRO A 28 10.75 -6.52 -9.14
N ALA A 29 10.07 -7.66 -9.21
CA ALA A 29 9.74 -8.32 -10.48
C ALA A 29 8.82 -7.49 -11.39
N ALA A 30 8.10 -6.52 -10.85
CA ALA A 30 7.21 -5.63 -11.61
C ALA A 30 7.81 -4.23 -11.81
N GLY A 31 8.94 -3.91 -11.19
CA GLY A 31 9.49 -2.54 -11.17
C GLY A 31 8.50 -1.53 -10.56
N GLN A 32 7.72 -1.95 -9.56
CA GLN A 32 6.66 -1.16 -8.95
C GLN A 32 6.88 -1.01 -7.45
N THR A 33 6.44 0.12 -6.93
CA THR A 33 6.37 0.37 -5.49
C THR A 33 4.95 0.77 -5.11
N THR A 34 4.58 0.49 -3.87
CA THR A 34 3.28 0.85 -3.33
C THR A 34 3.44 1.36 -1.91
N LEU A 35 2.83 2.51 -1.62
CA LEU A 35 2.67 3.02 -0.27
C LEU A 35 1.23 2.76 0.17
N LEU A 36 1.06 2.10 1.30
CA LEU A 36 -0.25 1.91 1.94
C LEU A 36 -0.32 2.75 3.21
N VAL A 37 -1.47 3.37 3.43
CA VAL A 37 -1.84 3.97 4.73
C VAL A 37 -2.99 3.15 5.29
N LEU A 38 -2.83 2.67 6.53
CA LEU A 38 -3.87 1.93 7.21
C LEU A 38 -4.71 2.84 8.11
N ASP A 39 -5.99 2.53 8.24
CA ASP A 39 -6.86 3.10 9.27
C ASP A 39 -6.56 2.50 10.65
N ASP A 40 -7.30 2.98 11.66
CA ASP A 40 -7.23 2.53 13.04
C ASP A 40 -7.62 1.05 13.23
N GLN A 41 -8.38 0.48 12.30
CA GLN A 41 -8.74 -0.94 12.25
C GLN A 41 -7.73 -1.79 11.46
N GLY A 42 -6.64 -1.20 10.97
CA GLY A 42 -5.60 -1.88 10.19
C GLY A 42 -5.98 -2.18 8.74
N ARG A 43 -7.07 -1.60 8.22
CA ARG A 43 -7.49 -1.74 6.82
C ARG A 43 -6.84 -0.67 5.95
N ILE A 44 -6.73 -0.90 4.65
CA ILE A 44 -6.10 0.06 3.73
C ILE A 44 -7.05 1.24 3.51
N ALA A 45 -6.71 2.41 4.03
CA ALA A 45 -7.45 3.65 3.79
C ALA A 45 -6.97 4.35 2.51
N GLU A 46 -5.68 4.30 2.23
CA GLU A 46 -5.08 4.88 1.02
C GLU A 46 -4.01 3.98 0.43
N GLN A 47 -3.90 4.01 -0.89
CA GLN A 47 -2.87 3.35 -1.66
C GLN A 47 -2.30 4.31 -2.70
N THR A 48 -0.98 4.46 -2.73
CA THR A 48 -0.26 5.12 -3.83
C THR A 48 0.62 4.08 -4.52
N LEU A 49 0.34 3.78 -5.78
CA LEU A 49 1.13 2.88 -6.62
C LEU A 49 1.98 3.72 -7.57
N ALA A 50 3.28 3.48 -7.55
CA ALA A 50 4.23 4.10 -8.47
C ALA A 50 4.90 3.04 -9.36
N SER A 51 5.07 3.40 -10.61
CA SER A 51 5.82 2.65 -11.63
C SER A 51 6.63 3.65 -12.46
N GLY A 52 7.49 3.16 -13.35
CA GLY A 52 8.34 4.03 -14.17
C GLY A 52 7.60 5.06 -15.03
N LYS A 53 6.30 4.90 -15.30
CA LYS A 53 5.51 5.83 -16.14
C LYS A 53 4.19 6.27 -15.53
N HIS A 54 3.75 5.65 -14.44
CA HIS A 54 2.42 5.88 -13.88
C HIS A 54 2.50 6.05 -12.37
N LEU A 55 1.75 7.03 -11.88
CA LEU A 55 1.45 7.23 -10.47
C LEU A 55 -0.07 7.18 -10.31
N VAL A 56 -0.55 6.26 -9.48
CA VAL A 56 -1.97 6.04 -9.21
C VAL A 56 -2.21 6.16 -7.72
N ARG A 57 -3.24 6.91 -7.32
CA ARG A 57 -3.67 7.02 -5.92
C ARG A 57 -5.12 6.59 -5.79
N HIS A 58 -5.37 5.63 -4.90
CA HIS A 58 -6.68 5.17 -4.51
C HIS A 58 -6.95 5.53 -3.06
N ARG A 59 -8.19 5.92 -2.77
CA ARG A 59 -8.70 6.09 -1.41
C ARG A 59 -9.87 5.15 -1.23
N PHE A 60 -9.85 4.37 -0.16
CA PHE A 60 -10.88 3.40 0.16
C PHE A 60 -11.77 3.98 1.26
N VAL A 61 -13.08 3.84 1.06
CA VAL A 61 -14.09 4.21 2.05
C VAL A 61 -14.84 2.94 2.40
N TYR A 62 -14.79 2.57 3.67
CA TYR A 62 -15.53 1.44 4.22
C TYR A 62 -16.80 1.98 4.86
N PRO A 63 -17.99 1.79 4.26
CA PRO A 63 -19.24 2.15 4.92
C PRO A 63 -19.38 1.30 6.18
N GLU A 64 -19.81 1.92 7.29
CA GLU A 64 -20.16 1.16 8.47
C GLU A 64 -21.29 0.19 8.13
N ARG A 65 -21.18 -1.06 8.60
CA ARG A 65 -22.29 -2.01 8.52
C ARG A 65 -23.39 -1.46 9.45
N ALA A 66 -24.51 -1.05 8.86
CA ALA A 66 -25.76 -0.81 9.59
C ALA A 66 -26.23 -2.09 10.29
#